data_AF-A0A7W6RKE9-F1
#
_entry.id   AF-A0A7W6RKE9-F1
#
_cell.length_a   1.000
_cell.length_b   1.000
_cell.length_c   1.000
_cell.angle_alpha   90.00
_cell.angle_beta   90.00
_cell.angle_gamma   90.00
#
_symmetry.space_group_name_H-M   'P 1'
#
loop_
_entity.id
_entity.type
_entity.pdbx_description
1 polymer ?
#
loop_
_entity_poly.entity_id
_entity_poly.type
_entity_poly.pdbx_seq_one_letter_code
_entity_poly.pdbx_strand_id
1 'polypeptide(L)'
;MQGFSGILQVDGYAGYNRLIAPERVGLDIRLAYCWAHARRKLVEITRNGTAPIADDGVKRIGDLYRIEAELRGLDPEARLAGRQERSAPLVADMQAWLVHHRARVATKSPLGEALAYIAKYWDGLKLFLTDGRIEIDNNSVERTILNRKNALFAGHDVGAENWATIASLIETCKLNAVDPQAYLTNTLTAIINGHKQSQIEALLPWNSFTARHP
;
A
#
# COMPACT_ATOMS: atom_id res chain seq x y z
N MET A 1 -11.38 11.14 8.69
CA MET A 1 -10.01 11.31 9.25
C MET A 1 -9.88 12.67 9.94
N GLN A 2 -10.67 12.92 10.98
CA GLN A 2 -10.43 14.06 11.88
C GLN A 2 -9.38 13.59 12.90
N GLY A 3 -8.28 14.33 13.03
CA GLY A 3 -7.24 14.07 14.04
C GLY A 3 -6.03 13.22 13.63
N PHE A 4 -5.94 12.73 12.39
CA PHE A 4 -4.72 12.04 11.91
C PHE A 4 -3.73 13.03 11.29
N SER A 5 -2.46 12.92 11.70
CA SER A 5 -1.30 13.59 11.11
C SER A 5 -0.21 12.58 10.78
N GLY A 6 0.45 12.70 9.63
CA GLY A 6 1.56 11.82 9.27
C GLY A 6 1.48 11.31 7.84
N ILE A 7 2.09 10.14 7.60
CA ILE A 7 2.22 9.56 6.25
C ILE A 7 1.14 8.51 6.04
N LEU A 8 0.35 8.68 4.98
CA LEU A 8 -0.66 7.72 4.55
C LEU A 8 -0.22 7.07 3.23
N GLN A 9 -0.07 5.75 3.23
CA GLN A 9 0.30 5.02 2.02
C GLN A 9 -0.93 4.72 1.16
N VAL A 10 -0.87 5.02 -0.14
CA VAL A 10 -2.00 4.96 -1.06
C VAL A 10 -1.63 4.32 -2.41
N ASP A 11 -2.63 3.74 -3.07
CA ASP A 11 -2.55 3.10 -4.39
C ASP A 11 -2.53 4.10 -5.57
N GLY A 12 -2.66 5.40 -5.30
CA GLY A 12 -2.76 6.43 -6.34
C GLY A 12 -4.17 6.68 -6.85
N TYR A 13 -5.21 6.18 -6.17
CA TYR A 13 -6.59 6.61 -6.40
C TYR A 13 -6.74 8.12 -6.16
N ALA A 14 -7.26 8.82 -7.17
CA ALA A 14 -7.33 10.28 -7.17
C ALA A 14 -8.17 10.84 -6.00
N GLY A 15 -9.10 10.05 -5.46
CA GLY A 15 -9.93 10.43 -4.31
C GLY A 15 -9.14 10.66 -3.01
N TYR A 16 -7.87 10.25 -2.93
CA TYR A 16 -7.00 10.59 -1.79
C TYR A 16 -6.38 11.98 -1.91
N ASN A 17 -6.30 12.57 -3.11
CA ASN A 17 -5.66 13.88 -3.30
C ASN A 17 -6.36 15.01 -2.54
N ARG A 18 -7.66 14.86 -2.22
CA ARG A 18 -8.39 15.78 -1.33
C ARG A 18 -7.80 15.88 0.09
N LEU A 19 -7.04 14.86 0.51
CA LEU A 19 -6.39 14.82 1.82
C LEU A 19 -5.15 15.73 1.88
N ILE A 20 -4.64 16.15 0.72
CA ILE A 20 -3.49 17.07 0.58
C ILE A 20 -3.87 18.35 -0.16
N ALA A 21 -5.17 18.62 -0.33
CA ALA A 21 -5.63 19.84 -0.98
C ALA A 21 -5.27 21.07 -0.12
N PRO A 22 -4.82 22.18 -0.72
CA PRO A 22 -4.46 23.40 0.04
C PRO A 22 -5.59 23.92 0.92
N GLU A 23 -6.84 23.69 0.51
CA GLU A 23 -8.05 24.15 1.19
C GLU A 23 -8.50 23.23 2.32
N ARG A 24 -7.80 22.11 2.56
CA ARG A 24 -8.16 21.18 3.62
C ARG A 24 -7.83 21.79 4.99
N VAL A 25 -8.87 21.92 5.81
CA VAL A 25 -8.74 22.21 7.25
C VAL A 25 -8.49 20.89 7.99
N GLY A 26 -7.30 20.73 8.56
CA GLY A 26 -6.90 19.53 9.32
C GLY A 26 -5.39 19.44 9.51
N LEU A 27 -4.94 18.43 10.26
CA LEU A 27 -3.51 18.19 10.49
C LEU A 27 -2.81 17.74 9.20
N ASP A 28 -1.50 18.00 9.11
CA ASP A 28 -0.70 17.70 7.91
C ASP A 28 -0.67 16.20 7.59
N ILE A 29 -0.95 15.87 6.33
CA ILE A 29 -0.94 14.50 5.80
C ILE A 29 -0.05 14.49 4.56
N ARG A 30 0.89 13.54 4.50
CA ARG A 30 1.69 13.27 3.30
C ARG A 30 1.26 11.94 2.71
N LEU A 31 1.05 11.90 1.40
CA LEU A 31 0.65 10.67 0.70
C LEU A 31 1.88 9.95 0.15
N ALA A 32 2.17 8.75 0.65
CA ALA A 32 3.17 7.86 0.07
C ALA A 32 2.52 7.05 -1.05
N TYR A 33 2.89 7.32 -2.30
CA TYR A 33 2.34 6.62 -3.46
C TYR A 33 3.08 5.32 -3.74
N CYS A 34 2.34 4.35 -4.26
CA CYS A 34 2.82 3.00 -4.52
C CYS A 34 3.57 2.89 -5.86
N TRP A 35 4.83 2.42 -5.81
CA TRP A 35 5.64 2.17 -7.01
C TRP A 35 5.09 1.05 -7.90
N ALA A 36 4.31 0.10 -7.36
CA ALA A 36 3.68 -0.94 -8.16
C ALA A 36 2.68 -0.37 -9.18
N HIS A 37 1.97 0.70 -8.83
CA HIS A 37 1.03 1.38 -9.72
C HIS A 37 1.74 2.17 -10.82
N ALA A 38 2.83 2.86 -10.47
CA ALA A 38 3.72 3.49 -11.45
C ALA A 38 4.28 2.46 -12.44
N ARG A 39 4.76 1.32 -11.95
CA ARG A 39 5.29 0.22 -12.77
C ARG A 39 4.23 -0.41 -13.67
N ARG A 40 3.02 -0.64 -13.17
CA ARG A 40 1.93 -1.26 -13.92
C ARG A 40 1.62 -0.49 -15.20
N LYS A 41 1.58 0.84 -15.13
CA LYS A 41 1.35 1.71 -16.30
C LYS A 41 2.40 1.55 -17.38
N LEU A 42 3.66 1.39 -17.00
CA LEU A 42 4.74 1.14 -17.96
C LEU A 42 4.63 -0.27 -18.56
N VAL A 43 4.38 -1.29 -17.73
CA VAL A 43 4.18 -2.68 -18.18
C VAL A 43 3.00 -2.82 -19.15
N GLU A 44 1.92 -2.05 -18.96
CA GLU A 44 0.79 -2.04 -19.90
C GLU A 44 1.21 -1.56 -21.30
N ILE A 45 2.20 -0.67 -21.39
CA ILE A 45 2.75 -0.23 -22.69
C ILE A 45 3.59 -1.33 -23.33
N THR A 46 4.43 -2.02 -22.56
CA THR A 46 5.34 -3.05 -23.09
C THR A 46 4.61 -4.29 -23.63
N ARG A 47 3.37 -4.52 -23.22
CA ARG A 47 2.53 -5.61 -23.73
C ARG A 47 2.08 -5.42 -25.18
N ASN A 48 2.11 -4.20 -25.69
CA ASN A 48 1.56 -3.86 -27.01
C ASN A 48 2.64 -3.76 -28.10
N GLY A 49 3.86 -4.25 -27.82
CA GLY A 49 4.99 -4.26 -28.76
C GLY A 49 6.25 -3.66 -28.16
N THR A 50 7.25 -3.43 -29.02
CA THR A 50 8.54 -2.86 -28.61
C THR A 50 8.34 -1.45 -28.04
N ALA A 51 8.63 -1.28 -26.76
CA ALA A 51 8.48 -0.01 -26.06
C ALA A 51 9.75 0.32 -25.24
N PRO A 52 10.87 0.66 -25.88
CA PRO A 52 12.18 0.72 -25.21
C PRO A 52 12.21 1.68 -24.00
N ILE A 53 11.48 2.79 -24.10
CA ILE A 53 11.34 3.75 -22.99
C ILE A 53 10.55 3.11 -21.84
N ALA A 54 9.43 2.46 -22.12
CA ALA A 54 8.65 1.79 -21.07
C ALA A 54 9.45 0.64 -20.44
N ASP A 55 10.17 -0.15 -21.24
CA ASP A 55 11.04 -1.23 -20.77
C ASP A 55 12.15 -0.72 -19.84
N ASP A 56 12.82 0.38 -20.22
CA ASP A 56 13.84 1.02 -19.38
C ASP A 56 13.23 1.51 -18.04
N GLY A 57 12.05 2.13 -18.09
CA GLY A 57 11.34 2.54 -16.89
C GLY A 57 10.94 1.35 -15.99
N VAL A 58 10.50 0.24 -16.56
CA VAL A 58 10.18 -1.00 -15.82
C VAL A 58 11.44 -1.58 -15.17
N LYS A 59 12.57 -1.56 -15.88
CA LYS A 59 13.86 -2.04 -15.37
C LYS A 59 14.35 -1.20 -14.19
N ARG A 60 14.34 0.13 -14.32
CA ARG A 60 14.73 1.07 -13.26
C ARG A 60 13.92 0.86 -11.98
N ILE A 61 12.60 0.68 -12.10
CA ILE A 61 11.75 0.35 -10.94
C ILE A 61 12.09 -1.04 -10.39
N GLY A 62 12.37 -2.01 -11.27
CA GLY A 62 12.81 -3.35 -10.87
C GLY A 62 14.10 -3.35 -10.03
N ASP A 63 15.04 -2.45 -10.34
CA ASP A 63 16.28 -2.30 -9.57
C ASP A 63 16.01 -1.78 -8.14
N LEU A 64 15.05 -0.85 -7.97
CA LEU A 64 14.59 -0.42 -6.65
C LEU A 64 14.00 -1.60 -5.85
N TYR A 65 13.16 -2.42 -6.50
CA TYR A 65 12.57 -3.60 -5.86
C TYR A 65 13.59 -4.64 -5.42
N ARG A 66 14.72 -4.77 -6.13
CA ARG A 66 15.80 -5.67 -5.74
C ARG A 66 16.44 -5.21 -4.43
N ILE A 67 16.72 -3.91 -4.32
CA ILE A 67 17.25 -3.31 -3.08
C ILE A 67 16.24 -3.51 -1.94
N GLU A 68 14.96 -3.21 -2.16
CA GLU A 68 13.93 -3.35 -1.13
C GLU A 68 13.72 -4.80 -0.67
N ALA A 69 13.94 -5.78 -1.54
CA ALA A 69 13.90 -7.19 -1.15
C ALA A 69 15.02 -7.55 -0.17
N GLU A 70 16.22 -6.98 -0.35
CA GLU A 70 17.36 -7.18 0.55
C GLU A 70 17.23 -6.42 1.87
N LEU A 71 16.60 -5.24 1.85
CA LEU A 71 16.37 -4.44 3.06
C LEU A 71 15.18 -4.93 3.90
N ARG A 72 14.34 -5.82 3.35
CA ARG A 72 13.13 -6.29 4.03
C ARG A 72 13.47 -7.08 5.29
N GLY A 73 12.79 -6.76 6.38
CA GLY A 73 12.97 -7.41 7.68
C GLY A 73 14.04 -6.77 8.56
N LEU A 74 14.83 -5.82 8.03
CA LEU A 74 15.69 -4.97 8.84
C LEU A 74 14.85 -3.95 9.63
N ASP A 75 15.43 -3.41 10.70
CA ASP A 75 14.81 -2.32 11.44
C ASP A 75 14.72 -1.04 10.57
N PRO A 76 13.82 -0.09 10.92
CA PRO A 76 13.60 1.11 10.11
C PRO A 76 14.84 1.97 9.88
N GLU A 77 15.79 2.04 10.81
CA GLU A 77 16.98 2.88 10.66
C GLU A 77 17.95 2.26 9.65
N ALA A 78 18.18 0.95 9.75
CA ALA A 78 18.99 0.20 8.78
C ALA A 78 18.37 0.24 7.37
N ARG A 79 17.04 0.11 7.27
CA ARG A 79 16.32 0.28 5.98
C ARG A 79 16.53 1.66 5.40
N LEU A 80 16.41 2.70 6.21
CA LEU A 80 16.58 4.08 5.77
C LEU A 80 18.02 4.33 5.30
N ALA A 81 19.02 3.87 6.04
CA ALA A 81 20.43 4.00 5.67
C ALA A 81 20.72 3.30 4.33
N GLY A 82 20.28 2.04 4.17
CA GLY A 82 20.46 1.30 2.92
C GLY A 82 19.76 1.95 1.72
N ARG A 83 18.57 2.55 1.94
CA ARG A 83 17.87 3.33 0.91
C ARG A 83 18.62 4.59 0.51
N GLN A 84 19.18 5.31 1.47
CA GLN A 84 19.96 6.52 1.19
C GLN A 84 21.22 6.20 0.38
N GLU A 85 21.90 5.10 0.71
CA GLU A 85 23.10 4.68 -0.01
C GLU A 85 22.79 4.16 -1.43
N ARG A 86 21.74 3.33 -1.57
CA ARG A 86 21.54 2.50 -2.77
C ARG A 86 20.34 2.93 -3.62
N SER A 87 19.22 3.26 -2.99
CA SER A 87 17.96 3.60 -3.69
C SER A 87 17.90 5.07 -4.12
N ALA A 88 18.39 5.99 -3.28
CA ALA A 88 18.37 7.42 -3.57
C ALA A 88 19.07 7.82 -4.89
N PRO A 89 20.28 7.32 -5.22
CA PRO A 89 20.90 7.64 -6.52
C PRO A 89 20.09 7.10 -7.71
N LEU A 90 19.48 5.92 -7.59
CA LEU A 90 18.63 5.35 -8.65
C LEU A 90 17.33 6.15 -8.83
N VAL A 91 16.73 6.63 -7.74
CA VAL A 91 15.54 7.51 -7.81
C VAL A 91 15.90 8.85 -8.46
N ALA A 92 17.06 9.43 -8.15
CA ALA A 92 17.52 10.66 -8.77
C ALA A 92 17.74 10.49 -10.29
N ASP A 93 18.42 9.40 -10.70
CA ASP A 93 18.62 9.07 -12.11
C ASP A 93 17.27 8.80 -12.82
N MET A 94 16.35 8.11 -12.16
CA MET A 94 14.99 7.92 -12.69
C MET A 94 14.21 9.24 -12.83
N GLN A 95 14.44 10.22 -11.96
CA GLN A 95 13.84 11.55 -12.11
C GLN A 95 14.36 12.26 -13.35
N ALA A 96 15.67 12.22 -13.58
CA ALA A 96 16.30 12.80 -14.76
C ALA A 96 15.79 12.12 -16.05
N TRP A 97 15.70 10.80 -16.04
CA TRP A 97 15.10 10.00 -17.11
C TRP A 97 13.64 10.41 -17.39
N LEU A 98 12.83 10.56 -16.34
CA LEU A 98 11.43 10.93 -16.46
C LEU A 98 11.26 12.31 -17.09
N VAL A 99 12.04 13.30 -16.62
CA VAL A 99 12.05 14.65 -17.19
C VAL A 99 12.47 14.62 -18.66
N HIS A 100 13.54 13.89 -18.98
CA HIS A 100 14.07 13.77 -20.33
C HIS A 100 13.02 13.24 -21.31
N HIS A 101 12.35 12.13 -20.99
CA HIS A 101 11.38 11.50 -21.90
C HIS A 101 10.06 12.25 -21.97
N ARG A 102 9.58 12.85 -20.87
CA ARG A 102 8.36 13.67 -20.91
C ARG A 102 8.45 14.86 -21.85
N ALA A 103 9.64 15.43 -22.03
CA ALA A 103 9.85 16.54 -22.97
C ALA A 103 9.78 16.11 -24.45
N ARG A 104 9.85 14.79 -24.74
CA ARG A 104 10.03 14.26 -26.10
C ARG A 104 8.89 13.35 -26.55
N VAL A 105 8.14 12.79 -25.62
CA VAL A 105 7.00 11.91 -25.91
C VAL A 105 5.73 12.75 -26.06
N ALA A 106 4.91 12.42 -27.08
CA ALA A 106 3.62 13.07 -27.27
C ALA A 106 2.72 12.87 -26.04
N THR A 107 2.22 13.97 -25.46
CA THR A 107 1.46 13.99 -24.20
C THR A 107 0.22 13.09 -24.21
N LYS A 108 -0.42 12.93 -25.37
CA LYS A 108 -1.65 12.12 -25.54
C LYS A 108 -1.39 10.68 -25.97
N SER A 109 -0.12 10.30 -26.12
CA SER A 109 0.22 8.89 -26.36
C SER A 109 0.08 8.09 -25.06
N PRO A 110 -0.18 6.76 -25.14
CA PRO A 110 -0.22 5.91 -23.95
C PRO A 110 1.03 6.03 -23.05
N LEU A 111 2.22 6.12 -23.67
CA LEU A 111 3.47 6.36 -22.94
C LEU A 111 3.50 7.75 -22.29
N GLY A 112 3.07 8.79 -23.01
CA GLY A 112 3.00 10.16 -22.48
C GLY A 112 2.10 10.26 -21.26
N GLU A 113 0.95 9.58 -21.28
CA GLU A 113 0.04 9.51 -20.14
C GLU A 113 0.62 8.74 -18.95
N ALA A 114 1.33 7.63 -19.21
CA ALA A 114 2.02 6.88 -18.17
C ALA A 114 3.12 7.73 -17.49
N LEU A 115 3.94 8.43 -18.26
CA LEU A 115 4.98 9.31 -17.72
C LEU A 115 4.38 10.53 -16.99
N ALA A 116 3.29 11.10 -17.49
CA ALA A 116 2.58 12.18 -16.81
C ALA A 116 2.02 11.74 -15.46
N TYR A 117 1.48 10.53 -15.37
CA TYR A 117 1.02 9.94 -14.11
C TYR A 117 2.16 9.79 -13.10
N ILE A 118 3.30 9.21 -13.52
CA ILE A 118 4.46 9.02 -12.63
C ILE A 118 4.95 10.37 -12.12
N ALA A 119 5.06 11.36 -13.00
CA ALA A 119 5.51 12.70 -12.60
C ALA A 119 4.53 13.41 -11.67
N LYS A 120 3.23 13.26 -11.89
CA LYS A 120 2.19 13.82 -11.01
C LYS A 120 2.35 13.36 -9.56
N TYR A 121 2.74 12.11 -9.36
CA TYR A 121 2.84 11.49 -8.04
C TYR A 121 4.27 11.36 -7.52
N TRP A 122 5.24 11.99 -8.19
CA TRP A 122 6.67 11.83 -7.92
C TRP A 122 7.06 12.12 -6.47
N ASP A 123 6.55 13.23 -5.90
CA ASP A 123 6.90 13.62 -4.53
C ASP A 123 6.40 12.63 -3.48
N GLY A 124 5.26 11.96 -3.73
CA GLY A 124 4.79 10.90 -2.85
C GLY A 124 5.47 9.55 -3.12
N LEU A 125 5.88 9.28 -4.37
CA LEU A 125 6.66 8.09 -4.73
C LEU A 125 8.02 8.08 -4.04
N LYS A 126 8.71 9.23 -3.91
CA LYS A 126 10.02 9.31 -3.26
C LYS A 126 9.97 9.30 -1.72
N LEU A 127 8.78 9.32 -1.10
CA LEU A 127 8.66 9.41 0.36
C LEU A 127 9.29 8.23 1.11
N PHE A 128 9.31 7.04 0.52
CA PHE A 128 9.95 5.86 1.14
C PHE A 128 11.44 6.07 1.43
N LEU A 129 12.10 7.00 0.75
CA LEU A 129 13.48 7.39 1.02
C LEU A 129 13.62 8.21 2.31
N THR A 130 12.54 8.76 2.87
CA THR A 130 12.58 9.67 4.02
C THR A 130 12.30 8.98 5.35
N ASP A 131 11.77 7.76 5.33
CA ASP A 131 11.39 7.00 6.52
C ASP A 131 11.40 5.49 6.21
N GLY A 132 12.20 4.73 6.94
CA GLY A 132 12.36 3.29 6.76
C GLY A 132 11.12 2.46 7.07
N ARG A 133 10.09 3.05 7.71
CA ARG A 133 8.80 2.41 7.99
C ARG A 133 7.86 2.42 6.79
N ILE A 134 8.10 3.30 5.82
CA ILE A 134 7.28 3.38 4.61
C ILE A 134 7.68 2.24 3.69
N GLU A 135 6.70 1.47 3.23
CA GLU A 135 6.92 0.44 2.20
C GLU A 135 6.95 1.07 0.80
N ILE A 136 7.76 0.51 -0.10
CA ILE A 136 7.85 0.98 -1.50
C ILE A 136 6.54 0.75 -2.28
N ASP A 137 5.77 -0.25 -1.87
CA ASP A 137 4.43 -0.50 -2.33
C ASP A 137 3.53 -0.95 -1.19
N ASN A 138 2.23 -0.84 -1.42
CA ASN A 138 1.23 -1.35 -0.50
C ASN A 138 0.93 -2.82 -0.79
N ASN A 139 1.75 -3.56 -1.57
CA ASN A 139 1.40 -4.92 -2.00
C ASN A 139 1.31 -5.91 -0.83
N SER A 140 1.98 -5.68 0.31
CA SER A 140 1.77 -6.49 1.50
C SER A 140 0.34 -6.35 2.02
N VAL A 141 -0.16 -5.11 2.10
CA VAL A 141 -1.54 -4.77 2.48
C VAL A 141 -2.53 -5.16 1.39
N GLU A 142 -2.21 -4.91 0.12
CA GLU A 142 -3.05 -5.28 -1.02
C GLU A 142 -3.07 -6.79 -1.25
N ARG A 143 -2.04 -7.59 -0.98
CA ARG A 143 -2.10 -9.06 -1.13
C ARG A 143 -2.96 -9.69 -0.05
N THR A 144 -2.91 -9.14 1.16
CA THR A 144 -3.88 -9.37 2.22
C THR A 144 -5.30 -9.02 1.77
N ILE A 145 -5.50 -7.90 1.07
CA ILE A 145 -6.80 -7.47 0.52
C ILE A 145 -7.18 -8.23 -0.78
N LEU A 146 -6.25 -8.69 -1.60
CA LEU A 146 -6.46 -9.32 -2.91
C LEU A 146 -6.77 -10.81 -2.79
N ASN A 147 -6.61 -11.42 -1.61
CA ASN A 147 -7.37 -12.62 -1.27
C ASN A 147 -8.91 -12.38 -1.39
N ARG A 148 -9.40 -11.12 -1.45
CA ARG A 148 -10.78 -10.80 -1.83
C ARG A 148 -11.12 -11.06 -3.29
N LYS A 149 -10.16 -11.21 -4.22
CA LYS A 149 -10.49 -11.65 -5.60
C LYS A 149 -10.90 -13.11 -5.68
N ASN A 150 -10.60 -13.90 -4.65
CA ASN A 150 -11.17 -15.25 -4.50
C ASN A 150 -12.58 -15.25 -3.89
N ALA A 151 -13.09 -14.09 -3.45
CA ALA A 151 -14.51 -13.89 -3.13
C ALA A 151 -15.27 -13.49 -4.41
N LEU A 152 -15.22 -14.36 -5.43
CA LEU A 152 -16.01 -14.25 -6.67
C LEU A 152 -17.48 -14.61 -6.42
N PHE A 153 -18.09 -14.10 -5.34
CA PHE A 153 -19.52 -14.19 -5.05
C PHE A 153 -19.97 -13.00 -4.19
N ALA A 154 -19.90 -11.79 -4.73
CA ALA A 154 -20.53 -10.63 -4.09
C ALA A 154 -20.98 -9.62 -5.15
N GLY A 155 -22.11 -9.91 -5.80
CA GLY A 155 -22.80 -8.98 -6.71
C GLY A 155 -23.64 -7.91 -5.99
N HIS A 156 -23.24 -7.48 -4.79
CA HIS A 156 -23.99 -6.51 -3.99
C HIS A 156 -23.04 -5.76 -3.04
N ASP A 157 -23.10 -4.42 -3.02
CA ASP A 157 -22.19 -3.54 -2.26
C ASP A 157 -22.12 -3.88 -0.76
N VAL A 158 -23.25 -4.28 -0.16
CA VAL A 158 -23.32 -4.75 1.24
C VAL A 158 -22.48 -6.00 1.48
N GLY A 159 -22.39 -6.89 0.49
CA GLY A 159 -21.55 -8.09 0.57
C GLY A 159 -20.06 -7.74 0.60
N ALA A 160 -19.66 -6.69 -0.12
CA ALA A 160 -18.27 -6.21 -0.13
C ALA A 160 -17.89 -5.54 1.20
N GLU A 161 -18.79 -4.75 1.80
CA GLU A 161 -18.58 -4.13 3.12
C GLU A 161 -18.49 -5.16 4.25
N ASN A 162 -19.37 -6.15 4.26
CA ASN A 162 -19.36 -7.24 5.24
C ASN A 162 -18.07 -8.07 5.14
N TRP A 163 -17.66 -8.41 3.91
CA TRP A 163 -16.38 -9.09 3.68
C TRP A 163 -15.19 -8.24 4.08
N ALA A 164 -15.23 -6.93 3.85
CA ALA A 164 -14.15 -6.04 4.24
C ALA A 164 -13.98 -6.00 5.76
N THR A 165 -15.09 -6.01 6.50
CA THR A 165 -15.11 -6.06 7.96
C THR A 165 -14.53 -7.37 8.48
N ILE A 166 -15.00 -8.51 7.97
CA ILE A 166 -14.51 -9.85 8.35
C ILE A 166 -13.02 -10.01 8.02
N ALA A 167 -12.59 -9.59 6.83
CA ALA A 167 -11.19 -9.65 6.43
C ALA A 167 -10.30 -8.81 7.35
N SER A 168 -10.76 -7.61 7.75
CA SER A 168 -10.00 -6.75 8.67
C SER A 168 -9.82 -7.41 10.05
N LEU A 169 -10.83 -8.13 10.55
CA LEU A 169 -10.74 -8.90 11.79
C LEU A 169 -9.74 -10.07 11.67
N ILE A 170 -9.79 -10.82 10.57
CA ILE A 170 -8.87 -11.94 10.31
C ILE A 170 -7.41 -11.46 10.28
N GLU A 171 -7.15 -10.34 9.62
CA GLU A 171 -5.79 -9.79 9.52
C GLU A 171 -5.31 -9.22 10.85
N THR A 172 -6.20 -8.63 11.63
CA THR A 172 -5.89 -8.22 13.01
C THR A 172 -5.50 -9.44 13.86
N CYS A 173 -6.16 -10.59 13.68
CA CYS A 173 -5.77 -11.84 14.36
C CYS A 173 -4.37 -12.30 13.95
N LYS A 174 -4.09 -12.32 12.63
CA LYS A 174 -2.76 -12.70 12.11
C LYS A 174 -1.63 -11.79 12.63
N LEU A 175 -1.85 -10.48 12.66
CA LEU A 175 -0.90 -9.50 13.20
C LEU A 175 -0.60 -9.71 14.69
N ASN A 176 -1.56 -10.27 15.44
CA ASN A 176 -1.41 -10.59 16.86
C ASN A 176 -1.06 -12.07 17.12
N ALA A 177 -0.70 -12.85 16.08
CA ALA A 177 -0.44 -14.29 16.17
C ALA A 177 -1.59 -15.10 16.81
N VAL A 178 -2.83 -14.66 16.61
CA VAL A 178 -4.05 -15.34 17.07
C VAL A 178 -4.67 -16.12 15.92
N ASP A 179 -5.11 -17.36 16.18
CA ASP A 179 -5.84 -18.15 15.20
C ASP A 179 -7.20 -17.49 14.87
N PRO A 180 -7.43 -17.06 13.60
CA PRO A 180 -8.63 -16.31 13.25
C PRO A 180 -9.92 -17.11 13.41
N GLN A 181 -9.88 -18.44 13.19
CA GLN A 181 -11.06 -19.29 13.33
C GLN A 181 -11.47 -19.38 14.81
N ALA A 182 -10.52 -19.69 15.70
CA ALA A 182 -10.74 -19.75 17.13
C ALA A 182 -11.24 -18.41 17.69
N TYR A 183 -10.65 -17.29 17.25
CA TYR A 183 -11.09 -15.95 17.64
C TYR A 183 -12.55 -15.69 17.25
N LEU A 184 -12.92 -15.96 15.99
CA LEU A 184 -14.28 -15.73 15.50
C LEU A 184 -15.29 -16.63 16.21
N THR A 185 -14.96 -17.91 16.43
CA THR A 185 -15.80 -18.85 17.18
C THR A 185 -16.02 -18.34 18.60
N ASN A 186 -14.96 -18.00 19.34
CA ASN A 186 -15.08 -17.52 20.72
C ASN A 186 -15.88 -16.21 20.82
N THR A 187 -15.65 -15.29 19.89
CA THR A 187 -16.35 -14.00 19.84
C THR A 187 -17.84 -14.19 19.59
N LEU A 188 -18.22 -15.00 18.59
CA LEU A 188 -19.63 -15.29 18.29
C LEU A 188 -20.31 -16.05 19.43
N THR A 189 -19.63 -17.02 20.04
CA THR A 189 -20.13 -17.73 21.23
C THR A 189 -20.37 -16.77 22.40
N ALA A 190 -19.46 -15.85 22.67
CA ALA A 190 -19.62 -14.86 23.72
C ALA A 190 -20.83 -13.94 23.45
N ILE A 191 -20.98 -13.46 22.22
CA ILE A 191 -22.13 -12.62 21.81
C ILE A 191 -23.46 -13.38 21.98
N ILE A 192 -23.53 -14.63 21.52
CA ILE A 192 -24.72 -15.49 21.68
C ILE A 192 -25.05 -15.71 23.16
N ASN A 193 -24.03 -15.82 24.01
CA ASN A 193 -24.18 -15.97 25.47
C ASN A 193 -24.46 -14.65 26.21
N GLY A 194 -24.77 -13.56 25.50
CA GLY A 194 -25.22 -12.30 26.09
C GLY A 194 -24.09 -11.35 26.49
N HIS A 195 -22.90 -11.49 25.91
CA HIS A 195 -21.80 -10.53 26.12
C HIS A 195 -22.25 -9.12 25.73
N LYS A 196 -22.05 -8.16 26.65
CA LYS A 196 -22.53 -6.80 26.46
C LYS A 196 -21.65 -6.04 25.47
N GLN A 197 -22.27 -5.28 24.58
CA GLN A 197 -21.55 -4.39 23.66
C GLN A 197 -20.61 -3.40 24.39
N SER A 198 -20.98 -2.95 25.59
CA SER A 198 -20.14 -2.08 26.43
C SER A 198 -18.85 -2.74 26.92
N GLN A 199 -18.69 -4.05 26.72
CA GLN A 199 -17.53 -4.85 27.13
C GLN A 199 -16.79 -5.43 25.90
N ILE A 200 -16.98 -4.85 24.71
CA ILE A 200 -16.39 -5.34 23.46
C ILE A 200 -14.86 -5.43 23.52
N GLU A 201 -14.21 -4.61 24.36
CA GLU A 201 -12.76 -4.65 24.54
C GLU A 201 -12.26 -6.05 24.95
N ALA A 202 -13.01 -6.76 25.79
CA ALA A 202 -12.66 -8.12 26.21
C ALA A 202 -12.63 -9.13 25.05
N LEU A 203 -13.29 -8.81 23.92
CA LEU A 203 -13.36 -9.63 22.72
C LEU A 203 -12.37 -9.16 21.64
N LEU A 204 -11.43 -8.28 21.94
CA LEU A 204 -10.42 -7.84 20.96
C LEU A 204 -9.32 -8.90 20.79
N PRO A 205 -8.76 -9.09 19.58
CA PRO A 205 -7.81 -10.17 19.31
C PRO A 205 -6.60 -10.20 20.25
N TRP A 206 -6.06 -9.04 20.64
CA TRP A 206 -4.92 -8.92 21.56
C TRP A 206 -5.23 -9.27 23.02
N ASN A 207 -6.51 -9.35 23.39
CA ASN A 207 -6.93 -9.78 24.72
C ASN A 207 -7.17 -11.30 24.81
N SER A 208 -7.05 -12.02 23.68
CA SER A 208 -7.23 -13.48 23.62
C SER A 208 -6.05 -14.26 24.22
N PHE A 209 -5.09 -13.57 24.86
CA PHE A 209 -3.90 -14.16 25.48
C PHE A 209 -4.16 -14.78 26.87
N THR A 210 -5.30 -15.46 27.08
CA THR A 210 -5.51 -16.32 28.25
C THR A 210 -6.49 -17.45 27.96
N ALA A 211 -6.18 -18.31 27.01
CA ALA A 211 -6.65 -19.69 27.05
C ALA A 211 -5.49 -20.60 26.66
N ARG A 212 -4.71 -20.99 27.68
CA ARG A 212 -3.89 -22.21 27.60
C ARG A 212 -4.83 -23.33 27.18
N HIS A 213 -4.50 -24.05 26.13
CA HIS A 213 -4.93 -25.43 26.02
C HIS A 213 -3.74 -26.33 26.37
N PRO A 214 -3.98 -27.39 27.18
CA PRO A 214 -2.96 -28.29 27.72
C PRO A 214 -2.22 -29.09 26.65
#